data_AF-A0A2L1GFH3-F1
#
_entry.id   AF-A0A2L1GFH3-F1
#
_cell.length_a   1.000
_cell.length_b   1.000
_cell.length_c   1.000
_cell.angle_alpha   90.00
_cell.angle_beta   90.00
_cell.angle_gamma   90.00
#
_symmetry.space_group_name_H-M   'P 1'
#
loop_
_entity.id
_entity.type
_entity.pdbx_description
1 polymer ?
#
loop_
_entity_poly.entity_id
_entity_poly.type
_entity_poly.pdbx_seq_one_letter_code
_entity_poly.pdbx_strand_id
1 'polypeptide(L)'
;KYIWLAMKHGAGMNGTTCCGDGSVTGSGSSCDDIPTIDLIPQYLRFLQEWVEHFCKQRQEKVNAVITNCKSCKESGNKCKTECKNKCKDECEKYKKFIEECVTAAGGTSGSPWSKRWDQIYKRYSKYIEDAK
;
A
#
# COMPACT_ATOMS: atom_id res chain seq x y z
N LYS A 1 -27.53 7.16 4.59
CA LYS A 1 -27.53 8.07 5.79
C LYS A 1 -27.51 7.30 7.11
N TYR A 2 -28.50 6.47 7.43
CA TYR A 2 -28.55 5.74 8.72
C TYR A 2 -27.39 4.74 8.92
N ILE A 3 -26.99 4.02 7.88
CA ILE A 3 -25.83 3.10 7.91
C ILE A 3 -24.55 3.86 8.29
N TRP A 4 -24.28 5.00 7.65
CA TRP A 4 -23.12 5.86 7.96
C TRP A 4 -23.14 6.35 9.42
N LEU A 5 -24.30 6.80 9.91
CA LEU A 5 -24.44 7.26 11.29
C LEU A 5 -24.14 6.13 12.30
N ALA A 6 -24.63 4.92 12.04
CA ALA A 6 -24.34 3.75 12.87
C ALA A 6 -22.84 3.39 12.85
N MET A 7 -22.18 3.47 11.69
CA MET A 7 -20.73 3.25 11.59
C MET A 7 -19.93 4.30 12.38
N LYS A 8 -20.31 5.59 12.29
CA LYS A 8 -19.68 6.66 13.09
C LYS A 8 -19.81 6.40 14.58
N HIS A 9 -21.01 6.03 15.04
CA HIS A 9 -21.24 5.69 16.44
C HIS A 9 -20.45 4.46 16.88
N GLY A 10 -20.41 3.41 16.06
CA GLY A 10 -19.65 2.19 16.35
C GLY A 10 -18.13 2.42 16.41
N ALA A 11 -17.62 3.34 15.59
CA ALA A 11 -16.22 3.76 15.62
C ALA A 11 -15.89 4.75 16.76
N GLY A 12 -16.87 5.15 17.58
CA GLY A 12 -16.68 6.12 18.67
C GLY A 12 -16.45 7.57 18.19
N MET A 13 -16.77 7.88 16.94
CA MET A 13 -16.52 9.19 16.31
C MET A 13 -17.63 10.21 16.64
N ASN A 14 -17.89 10.44 17.94
CA ASN A 14 -19.03 11.26 18.41
C ASN A 14 -18.71 12.75 18.67
N GLY A 15 -17.53 13.25 18.29
CA GLY A 15 -17.22 14.69 18.35
C GLY A 15 -15.80 15.01 17.89
N THR A 16 -15.64 15.97 16.97
CA THR A 16 -14.45 16.78 16.59
C THR A 16 -13.03 16.15 16.49
N THR A 17 -12.78 14.87 16.78
CA THR A 17 -11.43 14.28 16.86
C THR A 17 -10.94 13.71 15.52
N CYS A 18 -11.56 14.06 14.40
CA CYS A 18 -11.19 13.49 13.08
C CYS A 18 -10.71 14.55 12.09
N CYS A 19 -10.04 15.61 12.55
CA CYS A 19 -9.26 16.47 11.67
C CYS A 19 -7.80 15.99 11.68
N GLY A 20 -7.51 14.97 10.87
CA GLY A 20 -6.12 14.67 10.50
C GLY A 20 -5.61 15.77 9.58
N ASP A 21 -4.47 16.35 9.96
CA ASP A 21 -3.66 17.35 9.25
C ASP A 21 -3.78 17.28 7.71
N GLY A 22 -4.02 18.43 7.08
CA GLY A 22 -4.32 18.63 5.66
C GLY A 22 -3.15 18.34 4.72
N SER A 23 -2.62 17.12 4.75
CA SER A 23 -1.44 16.71 3.98
C SER A 23 -1.62 15.39 3.21
N VAL A 24 -2.81 15.17 2.65
CA VAL A 24 -3.00 14.34 1.45
C VAL A 24 -4.07 14.98 0.57
N THR A 25 -3.64 15.48 -0.59
CA THR A 25 -4.51 16.02 -1.64
C THR A 25 -5.51 14.95 -2.09
N GLY A 26 -6.80 15.10 -1.74
CA GLY A 26 -7.87 14.32 -2.38
C GLY A 26 -9.19 14.19 -1.63
N SER A 27 -9.26 14.41 -0.31
CA SER A 27 -10.52 14.30 0.44
C SER A 27 -10.88 15.62 1.10
N GLY A 28 -12.04 16.16 0.72
CA GLY A 28 -12.63 17.35 1.33
C GLY A 28 -12.77 17.17 2.84
N SER A 29 -12.39 18.22 3.56
CA SER A 29 -12.15 18.26 5.01
C SER A 29 -13.42 18.22 5.88
N SER A 30 -14.34 17.31 5.62
CA SER A 30 -15.54 17.13 6.45
C SER A 30 -15.80 15.65 6.71
N CYS A 31 -15.61 15.23 7.96
CA CYS A 31 -16.00 13.89 8.43
C CYS A 31 -17.52 13.73 8.53
N ASP A 32 -18.26 14.83 8.32
CA ASP A 32 -19.71 14.88 8.35
C ASP A 32 -20.33 14.50 7.01
N ASP A 33 -19.57 14.59 5.92
CA ASP A 33 -20.03 14.21 4.60
C ASP A 33 -20.10 12.69 4.47
N ILE A 34 -21.23 12.19 3.96
CA ILE A 34 -21.36 10.78 3.61
C ILE A 34 -20.36 10.51 2.48
N PRO A 35 -19.42 9.57 2.64
CA PRO A 35 -18.44 9.28 1.61
C PRO A 35 -19.14 8.75 0.36
N THR A 36 -18.68 9.17 -0.81
CA THR A 36 -19.19 8.69 -2.11
C THR A 36 -18.59 7.35 -2.53
N ILE A 37 -17.88 6.67 -1.63
CA ILE A 37 -17.21 5.38 -1.90
C ILE A 37 -18.19 4.31 -2.41
N ASP A 38 -19.45 4.34 -1.97
CA ASP A 38 -20.47 3.38 -2.40
C ASP A 38 -20.80 3.50 -3.90
N LEU A 39 -20.50 4.64 -4.52
CA LEU A 39 -20.69 4.89 -5.95
C LEU A 39 -19.55 4.31 -6.82
N ILE A 40 -18.41 3.95 -6.20
CA ILE A 40 -17.27 3.36 -6.90
C ILE A 40 -17.48 1.85 -7.01
N PRO A 41 -17.33 1.21 -8.18
CA PRO A 41 -17.42 -0.24 -8.29
C PRO A 41 -16.54 -0.97 -7.26
N GLN A 42 -17.09 -2.00 -6.61
CA GLN A 42 -16.41 -2.74 -5.54
C GLN A 42 -15.02 -3.25 -5.95
N TYR A 43 -14.87 -3.69 -7.21
CA TYR A 43 -13.58 -4.11 -7.76
C TYR A 43 -12.50 -3.03 -7.63
N LEU A 44 -12.85 -1.77 -7.92
CA LEU A 44 -11.92 -0.63 -7.83
C LEU A 44 -11.61 -0.26 -6.38
N ARG A 45 -12.60 -0.38 -5.47
CA ARG A 45 -12.37 -0.18 -4.03
C ARG A 45 -11.38 -1.19 -3.46
N PHE A 46 -11.57 -2.48 -3.76
CA PHE A 46 -10.64 -3.52 -3.32
C PHE A 46 -9.27 -3.39 -3.98
N LEU A 47 -9.20 -2.92 -5.23
CA LEU A 47 -7.92 -2.61 -5.87
C LEU A 47 -7.20 -1.47 -5.13
N GLN A 48 -7.91 -0.40 -4.77
CA GLN A 48 -7.34 0.71 -4.00
C GLN A 48 -6.81 0.24 -2.64
N GLU A 49 -7.60 -0.52 -1.88
CA GLU A 49 -7.19 -1.09 -0.59
C GLU A 49 -5.98 -2.02 -0.74
N TRP A 50 -5.95 -2.85 -1.79
CA TRP A 50 -4.82 -3.73 -2.07
C TRP A 50 -3.53 -2.94 -2.39
N VAL A 51 -3.63 -1.87 -3.18
CA VAL A 51 -2.50 -0.98 -3.50
C VAL A 51 -2.02 -0.25 -2.25
N GLU A 52 -2.92 0.24 -1.40
CA GLU A 52 -2.56 0.91 -0.14
C GLU A 52 -1.80 -0.05 0.80
N HIS A 53 -2.30 -1.27 0.96
CA HIS A 53 -1.66 -2.30 1.77
C HIS A 53 -0.28 -2.69 1.23
N PHE A 54 -0.13 -2.80 -0.10
CA PHE A 54 1.16 -3.01 -0.75
C PHE A 54 2.14 -1.87 -0.48
N CYS A 55 1.70 -0.64 -0.72
CA CYS A 55 2.53 0.57 -0.60
C CYS A 55 3.05 0.74 0.83
N LYS A 56 2.22 0.49 1.85
CA LYS A 56 2.62 0.54 3.25
C LYS A 56 3.75 -0.42 3.57
N GLN A 57 3.60 -1.71 3.21
CA GLN A 57 4.65 -2.71 3.41
C GLN A 57 5.91 -2.40 2.61
N ARG A 58 5.74 -1.97 1.35
CA ARG A 58 6.86 -1.58 0.49
C ARG A 58 7.66 -0.42 1.10
N GLN A 59 6.99 0.58 1.66
CA GLN A 59 7.65 1.73 2.27
C GLN A 59 8.54 1.32 3.44
N GLU A 60 8.08 0.45 4.32
CA GLU A 60 8.88 -0.07 5.44
C GLU A 60 10.14 -0.79 4.95
N LYS A 61 10.00 -1.68 3.96
CA LYS A 61 11.14 -2.43 3.41
C LYS A 61 12.12 -1.53 2.65
N VAL A 62 11.63 -0.56 1.87
CA VAL A 62 12.47 0.40 1.15
C VAL A 62 13.22 1.30 2.11
N ASN A 63 12.59 1.76 3.20
CA ASN A 63 13.26 2.56 4.23
C ASN A 63 14.41 1.79 4.89
N ALA A 64 14.25 0.50 5.14
CA ALA A 64 15.33 -0.36 5.65
C ALA A 64 16.49 -0.46 4.66
N VAL A 65 16.20 -0.67 3.36
CA VAL A 65 17.22 -0.70 2.30
C VAL A 65 17.94 0.64 2.22
N ILE A 66 17.21 1.75 2.14
CA ILE A 66 17.80 3.10 2.05
C ILE A 66 18.72 3.36 3.25
N THR A 67 18.26 3.07 4.46
CA THR A 67 19.03 3.33 5.69
C THR A 67 20.35 2.54 5.71
N ASN A 68 20.31 1.25 5.35
CA ASN A 68 21.48 0.38 5.39
C ASN A 68 22.41 0.54 4.18
N CYS A 69 21.89 1.00 3.04
CA CYS A 69 22.67 1.21 1.82
C CYS A 69 23.16 2.65 1.64
N LYS A 70 22.63 3.63 2.38
CA LYS A 70 22.99 5.06 2.23
C LYS A 70 24.48 5.29 2.40
N SER A 71 25.05 4.75 3.46
CA SER A 71 26.49 4.85 3.74
C SER A 71 27.35 4.19 2.66
N CYS A 72 26.88 3.10 2.05
CA CYS A 72 27.57 2.45 0.94
C CYS A 72 27.58 3.33 -0.32
N LYS A 73 26.49 4.08 -0.58
CA LYS A 73 26.38 5.02 -1.70
C LYS A 73 27.28 6.24 -1.52
N GLU A 74 27.35 6.78 -0.31
CA GLU A 74 28.15 7.98 0.02
C GLU A 74 29.65 7.68 0.11
N SER A 75 30.04 6.45 0.45
CA SER A 75 31.45 6.05 0.62
C SER A 75 32.21 5.81 -0.69
N GLY A 76 31.53 5.78 -1.84
CA GLY A 76 32.13 5.35 -3.11
C GLY A 76 32.88 4.00 -2.98
N ASN A 77 34.09 3.91 -3.54
CA ASN A 77 34.95 2.70 -3.44
C ASN A 77 35.51 2.43 -2.03
N LYS A 78 35.29 3.31 -1.02
CA LYS A 78 35.75 3.11 0.37
C LYS A 78 34.74 2.39 1.26
N CYS A 79 33.66 1.87 0.66
CA CYS A 79 32.64 1.12 1.37
C CYS A 79 33.25 -0.10 2.11
N LYS A 80 33.20 -0.08 3.45
CA LYS A 80 33.65 -1.21 4.29
C LYS A 80 32.83 -2.48 3.95
N THR A 81 33.47 -3.65 4.00
CA THR A 81 32.83 -4.95 3.71
C THR A 81 31.54 -5.17 4.50
N GLU A 82 31.48 -4.70 5.74
CA GLU A 82 30.29 -4.81 6.59
C GLU A 82 29.08 -4.01 6.06
N CYS A 83 29.29 -2.81 5.51
CA CYS A 83 28.23 -2.03 4.85
C CYS A 83 27.72 -2.79 3.63
N LYS A 84 28.64 -3.30 2.81
CA LYS A 84 28.31 -4.05 1.60
C LYS A 84 27.46 -5.28 1.91
N ASN A 85 27.75 -5.98 3.00
CA ASN A 85 26.98 -7.14 3.46
C ASN A 85 25.58 -6.73 3.97
N LYS A 86 25.48 -5.75 4.88
CA LYS A 86 24.18 -5.29 5.41
C LYS A 86 23.26 -4.75 4.31
N CYS A 87 23.80 -3.96 3.39
CA CYS A 87 23.04 -3.46 2.25
C CYS A 87 22.55 -4.60 1.34
N LYS A 88 23.42 -5.58 1.04
CA LYS A 88 23.05 -6.76 0.25
C LYS A 88 21.94 -7.55 0.94
N ASP A 89 22.03 -7.78 2.24
CA ASP A 89 21.04 -8.54 3.01
C ASP A 89 19.65 -7.86 2.98
N GLU A 90 19.60 -6.53 3.14
CA GLU A 90 18.33 -5.79 3.04
C GLU A 90 17.78 -5.78 1.59
N CYS A 91 18.62 -5.69 0.58
CA CYS A 91 18.21 -5.83 -0.82
C CYS A 91 17.64 -7.23 -1.11
N GLU A 92 18.25 -8.29 -0.59
CA GLU A 92 17.74 -9.66 -0.72
C GLU A 92 16.42 -9.83 0.02
N LYS A 93 16.25 -9.25 1.22
CA LYS A 93 14.96 -9.21 1.93
C LYS A 93 13.88 -8.49 1.12
N TYR A 94 14.22 -7.36 0.48
CA TYR A 94 13.29 -6.64 -0.38
C TYR A 94 12.91 -7.46 -1.62
N LYS A 95 13.90 -8.07 -2.29
CA LYS A 95 13.67 -8.95 -3.44
C LYS A 95 12.75 -10.11 -3.05
N LYS A 96 13.06 -10.77 -1.93
CA LYS A 96 12.25 -11.84 -1.36
C LYS A 96 10.84 -11.35 -1.04
N PHE A 97 10.65 -10.16 -0.47
CA PHE A 97 9.32 -9.59 -0.25
C PHE A 97 8.49 -9.45 -1.54
N ILE A 98 9.10 -9.09 -2.67
CA ILE A 98 8.40 -8.94 -3.95
C ILE A 98 8.11 -10.30 -4.60
N GLU A 99 9.05 -11.23 -4.51
CA GLU A 99 9.03 -12.52 -5.20
C GLU A 99 8.35 -13.64 -4.39
N GLU A 100 8.34 -13.55 -3.06
CA GLU A 100 7.83 -14.60 -2.18
C GLU A 100 6.30 -14.62 -2.14
N CYS A 101 5.76 -15.83 -2.21
CA CYS A 101 4.34 -16.07 -2.07
C CYS A 101 3.96 -15.99 -0.58
N VAL A 102 3.29 -14.92 -0.18
CA VAL A 102 2.66 -14.84 1.14
C VAL A 102 1.20 -15.25 1.09
N THR A 103 0.64 -15.62 2.23
CA THR A 103 -0.76 -16.02 2.36
C THR A 103 -1.71 -14.84 2.04
N ALA A 104 -3.03 -15.09 2.00
CA ALA A 104 -4.00 -14.01 1.79
C ALA A 104 -3.87 -12.90 2.85
N ALA A 105 -3.58 -13.27 4.10
CA ALA A 105 -3.31 -12.34 5.19
C ALA A 105 -2.02 -11.51 4.98
N GLY A 106 -1.04 -12.03 4.24
CA GLY A 106 0.18 -11.29 3.88
C GLY A 106 0.04 -10.41 2.63
N GLY A 107 -1.11 -10.46 1.94
CA GLY A 107 -1.45 -9.57 0.82
C GLY A 107 -1.41 -10.20 -0.56
N THR A 108 -0.92 -11.44 -0.73
CA THR A 108 -0.77 -12.03 -2.08
C THR A 108 -1.44 -13.38 -2.32
N SER A 109 -2.15 -13.93 -1.34
CA SER A 109 -3.02 -15.11 -1.48
C SER A 109 -2.32 -16.27 -2.23
N GLY A 110 -1.12 -16.62 -1.79
CA GLY A 110 -0.33 -17.74 -2.32
C GLY A 110 0.29 -17.48 -3.69
N SER A 111 0.49 -16.23 -4.10
CA SER A 111 1.20 -15.88 -5.34
C SER A 111 2.16 -14.71 -5.12
N PRO A 112 3.13 -14.43 -5.99
CA PRO A 112 3.96 -13.22 -5.86
C PRO A 112 3.14 -11.95 -6.17
N TRP A 113 3.56 -10.80 -5.64
CA TRP A 113 2.94 -9.50 -5.90
C TRP A 113 2.84 -9.20 -7.41
N SER A 114 3.92 -9.48 -8.16
CA SER A 114 3.99 -9.29 -9.61
C SER A 114 2.96 -10.12 -10.37
N LYS A 115 2.75 -11.38 -9.98
CA LYS A 115 1.78 -12.28 -10.60
C LYS A 115 0.34 -11.84 -10.32
N ARG A 116 0.05 -11.37 -9.09
CA ARG A 116 -1.27 -10.82 -8.76
C ARG A 116 -1.55 -9.53 -9.51
N TRP A 117 -0.56 -8.66 -9.65
CA TRP A 117 -0.69 -7.45 -10.45
C TRP A 117 -1.04 -7.75 -11.92
N ASP A 118 -0.36 -8.71 -12.56
CA ASP A 118 -0.67 -9.12 -13.93
C ASP A 118 -2.13 -9.61 -14.09
N GLN A 119 -2.63 -10.38 -13.12
CA GLN A 119 -4.02 -10.84 -13.11
C GLN A 119 -5.02 -9.70 -12.95
N ILE A 120 -4.73 -8.75 -12.05
CA ILE A 120 -5.52 -7.54 -11.86
C ILE A 120 -5.57 -6.73 -13.16
N TYR A 121 -4.40 -6.49 -13.76
CA TYR A 121 -4.29 -5.73 -15.01
C TYR A 121 -5.12 -6.36 -16.13
N LYS A 122 -4.97 -7.67 -16.37
CA LYS A 122 -5.75 -8.40 -17.38
C LYS A 122 -7.25 -8.28 -17.17
N ARG A 123 -7.71 -8.39 -15.92
CA ARG A 123 -9.13 -8.26 -15.57
C ARG A 123 -9.63 -6.83 -15.77
N TYR A 124 -8.86 -5.84 -15.36
CA TYR A 124 -9.19 -4.43 -15.56
C TYR A 124 -9.28 -4.11 -17.06
N SER A 125 -8.29 -4.52 -17.87
CA SER A 125 -8.31 -4.37 -19.32
C SER A 125 -9.53 -5.02 -19.95
N LYS A 126 -9.89 -6.25 -19.52
CA LYS A 126 -11.12 -6.89 -19.99
C LYS A 126 -12.37 -6.05 -19.70
N TYR A 127 -12.49 -5.49 -18.50
CA TYR A 127 -13.63 -4.63 -18.17
C TYR A 127 -13.69 -3.34 -19.00
N ILE A 128 -12.53 -2.79 -19.37
CA ILE A 128 -12.47 -1.65 -20.27
C ILE A 128 -12.94 -2.03 -21.67
N GLU A 129 -12.52 -3.19 -22.20
CA GLU A 129 -12.99 -3.67 -23.51
C GLU A 129 -14.48 -4.03 -23.51
N ASP A 130 -14.98 -4.72 -22.48
CA ASP A 130 -16.40 -5.10 -22.35
C ASP A 130 -17.33 -3.88 -22.21
N ALA A 131 -16.80 -2.73 -21.79
CA ALA A 131 -17.56 -1.48 -21.61
C ALA A 131 -17.51 -0.53 -22.83
N LYS A 132 -16.72 -0.87 -23.85
CA LYS A 132 -16.70 -0.16 -25.14
C LYS A 132 -17.84 -0.63 -26.04
#